data_AF-A5JNJ7-F1
#
_entry.id   AF-A5JNJ7-F1
#
_cell.length_a   1.000
_cell.length_b   1.000
_cell.length_c   1.000
_cell.angle_alpha   90.00
_cell.angle_beta   90.00
_cell.angle_gamma   90.00
#
_symmetry.space_group_name_H-M   'P 1'
#
loop_
_entity.id
_entity.type
_entity.pdbx_description
1 polymer ?
#
loop_
_entity_poly.entity_id
_entity_poly.type
_entity_poly.pdbx_seq_one_letter_code
_entity_poly.pdbx_strand_id
1 'polypeptide(L)'
;SQYFATNREKMITEFENPYILLLDQKVSTVQPLVPVLEAVAHTGKPLVLIADDVDGEALTALILNNLKGSIKVVAVKAPGFGDRKKEMLEDIAILTNGEVITEQLGIKLEKVNDTSKLGTANRVIVTKDHTTIVHDKNNSDIEKKVNSRCEQ
;
A
#
# COMPACT_ATOMS: atom_id res chain seq x y z
N SER A 1 10.88 4.81 -6.58
CA SER A 1 11.80 4.53 -7.71
C SER A 1 11.12 4.86 -9.03
N GLN A 2 11.81 5.46 -10.01
CA GLN A 2 11.22 5.77 -11.33
C GLN A 2 10.77 4.54 -12.12
N TYR A 3 11.33 3.36 -11.81
CA TYR A 3 10.96 2.11 -12.48
C TYR A 3 9.55 1.62 -12.19
N PHE A 4 8.84 2.25 -11.24
CA PHE A 4 7.42 2.03 -11.01
C PHE A 4 6.49 2.87 -11.88
N ALA A 5 7.03 3.86 -12.62
CA ALA A 5 6.21 4.76 -13.44
C ALA A 5 5.46 3.97 -14.52
N THR A 6 4.13 4.09 -14.53
CA THR A 6 3.27 3.55 -15.59
C THR A 6 3.24 4.48 -16.80
N ASN A 7 3.41 5.79 -16.57
CA ASN A 7 3.62 6.78 -17.62
C ASN A 7 5.01 7.40 -17.46
N ARG A 8 5.94 7.01 -18.34
CA ARG A 8 7.33 7.46 -18.33
C ARG A 8 7.53 8.89 -18.83
N GLU A 9 6.59 9.44 -19.59
CA GLU A 9 6.66 10.84 -20.05
C GLU A 9 6.33 11.80 -18.90
N LYS A 10 5.26 11.49 -18.17
CA LYS A 10 4.81 12.29 -17.01
C LYS A 10 5.54 11.93 -15.72
N MET A 11 6.28 10.83 -15.70
CA MET A 11 6.95 10.28 -14.52
C MET A 11 5.98 10.04 -13.36
N ILE A 12 4.83 9.44 -13.69
CA ILE A 12 3.78 9.07 -12.72
C ILE A 12 3.50 7.58 -12.75
N THR A 13 3.11 7.06 -11.59
CA THR A 13 2.43 5.77 -11.48
C THR A 13 0.96 6.05 -11.24
N GLU A 14 0.11 5.39 -12.00
CA GLU A 14 -1.33 5.48 -11.88
C GLU A 14 -1.93 4.10 -11.93
N PHE A 15 -2.71 3.76 -10.90
CA PHE A 15 -3.41 2.49 -10.77
C PHE A 15 -4.89 2.71 -10.53
N GLU A 16 -5.71 1.98 -11.29
CA GLU A 16 -7.16 1.89 -11.12
C GLU A 16 -7.48 0.64 -10.29
N ASN A 17 -8.41 0.79 -9.35
CA ASN A 17 -8.85 -0.26 -8.41
C ASN A 17 -7.72 -1.05 -7.74
N PRO A 18 -6.65 -0.42 -7.21
CA PRO A 18 -5.54 -1.14 -6.60
C PRO A 18 -5.90 -1.72 -5.24
N TYR A 19 -5.16 -2.76 -4.86
CA TYR A 19 -4.98 -3.12 -3.46
C TYR A 19 -3.94 -2.22 -2.79
N ILE A 20 -4.12 -1.98 -1.49
CA ILE A 20 -3.24 -1.14 -0.67
C ILE A 20 -2.77 -1.96 0.53
N LEU A 21 -1.46 -2.19 0.60
CA LEU A 21 -0.80 -2.87 1.71
C LEU A 21 -0.14 -1.82 2.62
N LEU A 22 -0.53 -1.82 3.88
CA LEU A 22 -0.09 -0.88 4.91
C LEU A 22 0.80 -1.59 5.93
N LEU A 23 2.05 -1.16 6.05
CA LEU A 23 3.04 -1.71 6.97
C LEU A 23 3.60 -0.60 7.86
N ASP A 24 3.73 -0.85 9.16
CA ASP A 24 4.38 0.07 10.11
C ASP A 24 5.88 -0.22 10.31
N GLN A 25 6.45 -1.05 9.44
CA GLN A 25 7.82 -1.54 9.53
C GLN A 25 8.59 -1.36 8.23
N LYS A 26 9.91 -1.41 8.34
CA LYS A 26 10.83 -1.38 7.20
C LYS A 26 10.83 -2.71 6.46
N VAL A 27 10.83 -2.66 5.12
CA VAL A 27 10.90 -3.82 4.24
C VAL A 27 12.23 -3.82 3.50
N SER A 28 13.15 -4.68 3.94
CA SER A 28 14.46 -4.85 3.30
C SER A 28 14.59 -6.15 2.50
N THR A 29 13.77 -7.16 2.81
CA THR A 29 13.75 -8.49 2.17
C THR A 29 12.38 -8.77 1.56
N VAL A 30 12.34 -9.53 0.47
CA VAL A 30 11.08 -9.81 -0.25
C VAL A 30 10.35 -11.03 0.32
N GLN A 31 11.04 -11.93 1.02
CA GLN A 31 10.53 -13.20 1.52
C GLN A 31 9.24 -13.04 2.34
N PRO A 32 9.13 -12.07 3.28
CA PRO A 32 7.88 -11.85 4.01
C PRO A 32 6.71 -11.39 3.13
N LEU A 33 7.00 -10.71 2.02
CA LEU A 33 5.99 -10.21 1.08
C LEU A 33 5.52 -11.27 0.07
N VAL A 34 6.23 -12.39 -0.08
CA VAL A 34 5.89 -13.40 -1.11
C VAL A 34 4.43 -13.85 -1.02
N PRO A 35 3.88 -14.22 0.15
CA PRO A 35 2.50 -14.71 0.23
C PRO A 35 1.47 -13.69 -0.26
N VAL A 36 1.62 -12.42 0.15
CA VAL A 36 0.69 -11.35 -0.26
C VAL A 36 0.88 -10.95 -1.72
N LEU A 37 2.11 -10.98 -2.23
CA LEU A 37 2.40 -10.73 -3.65
C LEU A 37 1.75 -11.80 -4.54
N GLU A 38 1.84 -13.07 -4.16
CA GLU A 38 1.15 -14.16 -4.86
C GLU A 38 -0.37 -13.99 -4.80
N ALA A 39 -0.93 -13.69 -3.62
CA ALA A 39 -2.36 -13.46 -3.46
C ALA A 39 -2.86 -12.33 -4.38
N VAL A 40 -2.13 -11.21 -4.46
CA VAL A 40 -2.48 -10.09 -5.34
C VAL A 40 -2.28 -10.47 -6.82
N ALA A 41 -1.21 -11.18 -7.17
CA ALA A 41 -0.94 -11.62 -8.54
C ALA A 41 -2.11 -12.43 -9.12
N HIS A 42 -2.71 -13.33 -8.34
CA HIS A 42 -3.87 -14.13 -8.76
C HIS A 42 -5.10 -13.29 -9.12
N THR A 43 -5.22 -12.07 -8.58
CA THR A 43 -6.35 -11.17 -8.89
C THR A 43 -6.12 -10.34 -10.15
N GLY A 44 -4.87 -10.22 -10.61
CA GLY A 44 -4.47 -9.32 -11.69
C GLY A 44 -4.57 -7.82 -11.37
N LYS A 45 -4.93 -7.46 -10.13
CA LYS A 45 -5.03 -6.05 -9.70
C LYS A 45 -3.66 -5.48 -9.32
N PRO A 46 -3.45 -4.16 -9.46
CA PRO A 46 -2.22 -3.51 -9.00
C PRO A 46 -2.12 -3.49 -7.47
N LEU A 47 -0.88 -3.37 -6.98
CA LEU A 47 -0.56 -3.22 -5.56
C LEU A 47 0.13 -1.88 -5.27
N VAL A 48 -0.36 -1.18 -4.25
CA VAL A 48 0.32 -0.04 -3.64
C VAL A 48 0.83 -0.48 -2.27
N LEU A 49 2.16 -0.55 -2.11
CA LEU A 49 2.81 -0.84 -0.85
C LEU A 49 3.19 0.48 -0.16
N ILE A 50 2.63 0.71 1.04
CA ILE A 50 2.97 1.83 1.91
C ILE A 50 3.62 1.27 3.17
N ALA A 51 4.91 1.54 3.36
CA ALA A 51 5.69 1.00 4.48
C ALA A 51 6.56 2.09 5.12
N ASP A 52 7.11 1.87 6.31
CA ASP A 52 8.07 2.81 6.94
C ASP A 52 9.22 3.16 5.99
N ASP A 53 9.83 2.11 5.42
CA ASP A 53 10.78 2.22 4.34
C ASP A 53 10.77 0.94 3.49
N VAL A 54 11.16 1.05 2.22
CA VAL A 54 11.33 -0.08 1.31
C VAL A 54 12.67 0.06 0.61
N ASP A 55 13.62 -0.83 0.92
CA ASP A 55 14.99 -0.74 0.43
C ASP A 55 15.60 -2.11 0.08
N GLY A 56 16.89 -2.10 -0.24
CA GLY A 56 17.70 -3.31 -0.42
C GLY A 56 17.17 -4.28 -1.48
N GLU A 57 17.13 -5.56 -1.09
CA GLU A 57 16.67 -6.66 -1.93
C GLU A 57 15.19 -6.53 -2.27
N ALA A 58 14.36 -6.17 -1.29
CA ALA A 58 12.91 -6.01 -1.47
C ALA A 58 12.58 -5.01 -2.57
N LEU A 59 13.16 -3.80 -2.51
CA LEU A 59 12.92 -2.77 -3.51
C LEU A 59 13.33 -3.25 -4.92
N THR A 60 14.48 -3.90 -5.01
CA THR A 60 15.00 -4.43 -6.28
C THR A 60 14.07 -5.50 -6.85
N ALA A 61 13.61 -6.44 -6.01
CA ALA A 61 12.70 -7.50 -6.41
C ALA A 61 11.35 -6.93 -6.88
N LEU A 62 10.79 -5.95 -6.18
CA LEU A 62 9.53 -5.29 -6.57
C LEU A 62 9.67 -4.58 -7.93
N ILE A 63 10.79 -3.89 -8.16
CA ILE A 63 11.08 -3.25 -9.45
C ILE A 63 11.15 -4.29 -10.58
N LEU A 64 11.87 -5.39 -10.37
CA LEU A 64 11.99 -6.45 -11.37
C LEU A 64 10.64 -7.11 -11.68
N ASN A 65 9.80 -7.34 -10.67
CA ASN A 65 8.44 -7.88 -10.87
C ASN A 65 7.55 -6.90 -11.66
N ASN A 66 7.66 -5.60 -11.38
CA ASN A 66 6.94 -4.57 -12.14
C ASN A 66 7.39 -4.51 -13.61
N LEU A 67 8.70 -4.59 -13.87
CA LEU A 67 9.27 -4.58 -15.22
C LEU A 67 8.92 -5.83 -16.03
N LYS A 68 8.85 -6.99 -15.39
CA LYS A 68 8.41 -8.25 -16.02
C LYS A 68 6.91 -8.30 -16.28
N GLY A 69 6.14 -7.39 -15.68
CA GLY A 69 4.68 -7.35 -15.79
C GLY A 69 3.96 -8.44 -14.97
N SER A 70 4.68 -9.19 -14.14
CA SER A 70 4.10 -10.24 -13.28
C SER A 70 3.14 -9.65 -12.26
N ILE A 71 3.54 -8.53 -11.64
CA ILE A 71 2.72 -7.78 -10.67
C ILE A 71 2.94 -6.30 -10.92
N LYS A 72 1.86 -5.55 -11.14
CA LYS A 72 1.91 -4.09 -11.19
C LYS A 72 2.00 -3.58 -9.76
N VAL A 73 3.15 -3.05 -9.36
CA VAL A 73 3.38 -2.64 -7.97
C VAL A 73 4.09 -1.29 -7.90
N VAL A 74 3.75 -0.50 -6.88
CA VAL A 74 4.49 0.67 -6.47
C VAL A 74 4.73 0.65 -4.97
N ALA A 75 5.95 0.96 -4.56
CA ALA A 75 6.31 1.12 -3.16
C ALA A 75 6.53 2.60 -2.85
N VAL A 76 5.87 3.09 -1.80
CA VAL A 76 5.99 4.44 -1.26
C VAL A 76 6.24 4.38 0.25
N LYS A 77 6.90 5.40 0.79
CA LYS A 77 7.08 5.52 2.24
C LYS A 77 5.78 6.00 2.87
N ALA A 78 5.50 5.50 4.08
CA ALA A 78 4.43 5.99 4.92
C ALA A 78 4.65 7.47 5.26
N PRO A 79 3.58 8.28 5.29
CA PRO A 79 3.71 9.70 5.60
C PRO A 79 4.01 9.91 7.09
N GLY A 80 4.72 10.99 7.42
CA GLY A 80 5.06 11.34 8.80
C GLY A 80 6.21 10.55 9.40
N PHE A 81 6.41 10.71 10.71
CA PHE A 81 7.47 10.06 11.50
C PHE A 81 6.98 9.76 12.91
N GLY A 82 7.59 8.78 13.59
CA GLY A 82 7.21 8.40 14.96
C GLY A 82 5.73 8.04 15.09
N ASP A 83 5.09 8.49 16.16
CA ASP A 83 3.68 8.18 16.46
C ASP A 83 2.72 8.75 15.42
N ARG A 84 3.02 9.93 14.85
CA ARG A 84 2.22 10.52 13.77
C ARG A 84 2.13 9.62 12.54
N LYS A 85 3.19 8.86 12.23
CA LYS A 85 3.15 7.91 11.12
C LYS A 85 2.16 6.79 11.36
N LYS A 86 2.09 6.29 12.59
CA LYS A 86 1.12 5.25 12.98
C LYS A 86 -0.30 5.79 12.84
N GLU A 87 -0.55 6.99 13.39
CA GLU A 87 -1.85 7.66 13.25
C GLU A 87 -2.25 7.85 11.78
N MET A 88 -1.35 8.34 10.94
CA MET A 88 -1.63 8.53 9.51
C MET A 88 -1.80 7.21 8.74
N LEU A 89 -1.07 6.15 9.09
CA LEU A 89 -1.28 4.82 8.53
C LEU A 89 -2.65 4.26 8.88
N GLU A 90 -3.09 4.45 10.12
CA GLU A 90 -4.45 4.08 10.56
C GLU A 90 -5.52 4.90 9.83
N ASP A 91 -5.31 6.20 9.62
CA ASP A 91 -6.24 7.02 8.84
C ASP A 91 -6.36 6.52 7.39
N ILE A 92 -5.25 6.11 6.76
CA ILE A 92 -5.27 5.49 5.43
C ILE A 92 -5.97 4.12 5.49
N ALA A 93 -5.75 3.32 6.52
CA ALA A 93 -6.42 2.04 6.70
C ALA A 93 -7.94 2.22 6.79
N ILE A 94 -8.40 3.18 7.59
CA ILE A 94 -9.81 3.54 7.70
C ILE A 94 -10.37 4.01 6.35
N LEU A 95 -9.68 4.93 5.67
CA LEU A 95 -10.10 5.48 4.38
C LEU A 95 -10.23 4.41 3.29
N THR A 96 -9.37 3.40 3.33
CA THR A 96 -9.29 2.36 2.29
C THR A 96 -9.95 1.05 2.71
N ASN A 97 -10.53 1.01 3.92
CA ASN A 97 -11.06 -0.18 4.57
C ASN A 97 -10.06 -1.36 4.60
N GLY A 98 -8.78 -1.05 4.84
CA GLY A 98 -7.71 -2.02 5.06
C GLY A 98 -7.32 -2.11 6.54
N GLU A 99 -6.28 -2.89 6.82
CA GLU A 99 -5.68 -3.04 8.15
C GLU A 99 -4.18 -2.72 8.08
N VAL A 100 -3.65 -2.02 9.09
CA VAL A 100 -2.20 -1.83 9.22
C VAL A 100 -1.59 -3.13 9.75
N ILE A 101 -0.74 -3.77 8.96
CA ILE A 101 -0.03 -4.97 9.39
C ILE A 101 1.19 -4.56 10.21
N THR A 102 1.11 -4.85 11.50
CA THR A 102 2.15 -4.57 12.48
C THR A 102 2.50 -5.81 13.29
N GLU A 103 3.80 -6.01 13.51
CA GLU A 103 4.27 -7.07 14.39
C GLU A 103 3.87 -6.82 15.85
N GLN A 104 3.60 -5.56 16.24
CA GLN A 104 3.18 -5.20 17.59
C GLN A 104 1.82 -5.81 17.96
N LEU A 105 0.93 -5.97 16.97
CA LEU A 105 -0.37 -6.63 17.13
C LEU A 105 -0.29 -8.16 16.87
N GLY A 106 0.92 -8.71 16.72
CA GLY A 106 1.16 -10.14 16.49
C GLY A 106 0.85 -10.63 15.07
N ILE A 107 0.56 -9.71 14.14
CA ILE A 107 0.28 -10.05 12.74
C ILE A 107 1.60 -10.13 12.00
N LYS A 108 2.02 -11.35 11.66
CA LYS A 108 3.18 -11.57 10.81
C LYS A 108 2.81 -11.39 9.35
N LEU A 109 3.59 -10.60 8.63
CA LEU A 109 3.42 -10.37 7.19
C LEU A 109 3.39 -11.68 6.38
N GLU A 110 4.21 -12.65 6.79
CA GLU A 110 4.26 -14.01 6.21
C GLU A 110 2.93 -14.78 6.29
N LYS A 111 2.04 -14.41 7.22
CA LYS A 111 0.73 -15.05 7.40
C LYS A 111 -0.37 -14.36 6.59
N VAL A 112 -0.08 -13.24 5.95
CA VAL A 112 -1.04 -12.52 5.11
C VAL A 112 -1.02 -13.16 3.72
N ASN A 113 -1.82 -14.21 3.57
CA ASN A 113 -1.91 -15.05 2.37
C ASN A 113 -3.16 -14.77 1.51
N ASP A 114 -3.95 -13.77 1.88
CA ASP A 114 -5.15 -13.35 1.16
C ASP A 114 -5.21 -11.81 1.03
N THR A 115 -6.26 -11.33 0.38
CA THR A 115 -6.48 -9.90 0.13
C THR A 115 -7.43 -9.25 1.15
N SER A 116 -7.86 -9.97 2.19
CA SER A 116 -8.90 -9.51 3.13
C SER A 116 -8.45 -8.35 4.01
N LYS A 117 -7.15 -8.30 4.32
CA LYS A 117 -6.50 -7.24 5.11
C LYS A 117 -6.06 -6.03 4.27
N LEU A 118 -6.09 -6.16 2.94
CA LEU A 118 -5.64 -5.11 2.04
C LEU A 118 -6.74 -4.06 1.86
N GLY A 119 -6.35 -2.80 1.93
CA GLY A 119 -7.23 -1.69 1.57
C GLY A 119 -7.50 -1.66 0.07
N THR A 120 -8.52 -0.91 -0.33
CA THR A 120 -8.83 -0.65 -1.74
C THR A 120 -9.15 0.82 -1.98
N ALA A 121 -8.93 1.28 -3.21
CA ALA A 121 -9.26 2.62 -3.66
C ALA A 121 -9.74 2.57 -5.10
N ASN A 122 -10.46 3.59 -5.57
CA ASN A 122 -10.87 3.69 -6.97
C ASN A 122 -9.64 3.98 -7.83
N ARG A 123 -8.78 4.89 -7.38
CA ARG A 123 -7.57 5.28 -8.10
C ARG A 123 -6.46 5.69 -7.14
N VAL A 124 -5.23 5.33 -7.45
CA VAL A 124 -4.03 5.83 -6.76
C VAL A 124 -3.06 6.42 -7.76
N ILE A 125 -2.58 7.62 -7.47
CA ILE A 125 -1.62 8.35 -8.29
C ILE A 125 -0.37 8.60 -7.43
N VAL A 126 0.79 8.15 -7.90
CA VAL A 126 2.08 8.38 -7.26
C VAL A 126 2.96 9.21 -8.19
N THR A 127 3.47 10.31 -7.66
CA THR A 127 4.45 11.18 -8.29
C THR A 127 5.76 11.09 -7.52
N LYS A 128 6.77 11.88 -7.89
CA LYS A 128 8.03 11.95 -7.14
C LYS A 128 7.82 12.34 -5.67
N ASP A 129 6.90 13.28 -5.42
CA ASP A 129 6.78 13.96 -4.12
C ASP A 129 5.46 13.64 -3.40
N HIS A 130 4.44 13.16 -4.13
CA HIS A 130 3.09 12.99 -3.60
C HIS A 130 2.45 11.66 -4.01
N THR A 131 1.72 11.07 -3.08
CA THR A 131 0.78 9.96 -3.30
C THR A 131 -0.63 10.48 -3.05
N THR A 132 -1.51 10.29 -4.03
CA THR A 132 -2.93 10.65 -3.94
C THR A 132 -3.77 9.38 -4.01
N ILE A 133 -4.60 9.16 -2.99
CA ILE A 133 -5.53 8.03 -2.90
C ILE A 133 -6.94 8.59 -3.10
N VAL A 134 -7.62 8.12 -4.14
CA VAL A 134 -8.99 8.52 -4.47
C VAL A 134 -9.92 7.36 -4.13
N HIS A 135 -10.76 7.56 -3.13
CA HIS A 135 -11.80 6.62 -2.72
C HIS A 135 -13.19 7.21 -3.00
N ASP A 136 -14.16 6.37 -3.35
CA ASP A 136 -15.53 6.85 -3.60
C ASP A 136 -16.22 7.30 -2.31
N LYS A 137 -16.93 8.42 -2.36
CA LYS A 137 -17.57 9.02 -1.17
C LYS A 137 -18.80 8.26 -0.68
N ASN A 138 -19.32 7.32 -1.46
CA ASN A 138 -20.61 6.68 -1.18
C ASN A 138 -20.56 5.50 -0.20
N ASN A 139 -19.46 5.31 0.54
CA ASN A 139 -19.38 4.27 1.56
C ASN A 139 -19.67 4.86 2.95
N SER A 140 -20.93 4.79 3.36
CA SER A 140 -21.41 5.31 4.64
C SER A 140 -20.66 4.77 5.86
N ASP A 141 -20.06 3.58 5.74
CA ASP A 141 -19.29 2.99 6.84
C ASP A 141 -17.91 3.62 6.99
N ILE A 142 -17.30 4.04 5.88
CA ILE A 142 -16.03 4.79 5.89
C ILE A 142 -16.28 6.19 6.45
N GLU A 143 -17.36 6.87 6.03
CA GLU A 143 -17.72 8.18 6.57
C GLU A 143 -17.92 8.15 8.09
N LYS A 144 -18.60 7.13 8.61
CA LYS A 144 -18.76 6.94 10.07
C LYS A 144 -17.43 6.74 10.78
N LYS A 145 -16.55 5.89 10.25
CA LYS A 145 -15.22 5.63 10.83
C LYS A 145 -14.36 6.90 10.81
N VAL A 146 -14.36 7.64 9.70
CA VAL A 146 -13.65 8.92 9.57
C VAL A 146 -14.17 9.95 10.58
N ASN A 147 -15.49 10.13 10.68
CA ASN A 147 -16.09 11.07 11.63
C ASN A 147 -15.73 10.72 13.08
N SER A 148 -15.79 9.42 13.45
CA SER A 148 -15.41 8.99 14.80
C SER A 148 -13.94 9.26 15.15
N ARG A 149 -13.07 9.31 14.14
CA ARG A 149 -11.64 9.61 14.31
C ARG A 149 -11.38 11.11 14.43
N CYS A 150 -12.17 11.94 13.74
CA CYS A 150 -12.08 13.40 13.84
C CYS A 150 -12.63 13.97 15.15
N GLU A 151 -13.45 13.20 15.89
CA GLU A 151 -14.05 13.60 17.18
C GLU A 151 -13.19 13.27 18.40
N GLN A 152 -12.08 12.55 18.23
CA GLN A 152 -11.10 12.20 19.28
C GLN A 152 -9.94 13.19 19.33
#